data_AF-A0A956BF16-F1
#
_entry.id   AF-A0A956BF16-F1
#
_cell.length_a   1.000
_cell.length_b   1.000
_cell.length_c   1.000
_cell.angle_alpha   90.00
_cell.angle_beta   90.00
_cell.angle_gamma   90.00
#
_symmetry.space_group_name_H-M   'P 1'
#
loop_
_entity.id
_entity.type
_entity.pdbx_description
1 polymer ?
#
loop_
_entity_poly.entity_id
_entity_poly.type
_entity_poly.pdbx_seq_one_letter_code
_entity_poly.pdbx_strand_id
1 'polypeptide(L)'
;MPSPTREDLIPAAKRFNRWQFPEARNFFKELSSSADGSDQEFLEAVSDVAEGFSKIWHKGGEPHAMVSSLSKGTKSLEKFTPRYLEIELTEFTKHLNTCLEEAKRWRRGDVEIFDRDLIPRLEFAD
;
A
#
# COMPACT_ATOMS: atom_id res chain seq x y z
N MET A 1 5.33 -11.32 -20.01
CA MET A 1 4.55 -10.19 -20.58
C MET A 1 5.36 -8.90 -20.49
N PRO A 2 5.00 -7.77 -21.15
CA PRO A 2 5.74 -6.53 -20.95
C PRO A 2 5.59 -6.03 -19.50
N SER A 3 6.67 -5.46 -18.97
CA SER A 3 6.67 -4.78 -17.65
C SER A 3 5.67 -3.62 -17.66
N PRO A 4 4.92 -3.38 -16.57
CA PRO A 4 4.02 -2.23 -16.46
C PRO A 4 4.80 -0.92 -16.62
N THR A 5 4.23 0.01 -17.38
CA THR A 5 4.81 1.34 -17.58
C THR A 5 4.42 2.31 -16.46
N ARG A 6 5.10 3.45 -16.39
CA ARG A 6 4.71 4.56 -15.50
C ARG A 6 3.26 4.99 -15.76
N GLU A 7 2.85 5.07 -17.03
CA GLU A 7 1.50 5.42 -17.45
C GLU A 7 0.44 4.46 -16.91
N ASP A 8 0.77 3.16 -16.84
CA ASP A 8 -0.12 2.14 -16.27
C ASP A 8 -0.28 2.31 -14.75
N LEU A 9 0.75 2.79 -14.05
CA LEU A 9 0.76 2.95 -12.59
C LEU A 9 0.10 4.26 -12.12
N ILE A 10 0.15 5.33 -12.92
CA ILE A 10 -0.41 6.64 -12.56
C ILE A 10 -1.89 6.56 -12.10
N PRO A 11 -2.79 5.83 -12.80
CA PRO A 11 -4.16 5.67 -12.36
C PRO A 11 -4.30 5.00 -10.98
N ALA A 12 -3.47 4.01 -10.66
CA ALA A 12 -3.49 3.31 -9.38
C ALA A 12 -2.95 4.20 -8.25
N ALA A 13 -1.82 4.86 -8.48
CA ALA A 13 -1.22 5.80 -7.53
C ALA A 13 -2.15 6.99 -7.22
N LYS A 14 -2.82 7.55 -8.24
CA LYS A 14 -3.82 8.62 -8.04
C LYS A 14 -4.99 8.18 -7.15
N ARG A 15 -5.48 6.95 -7.32
CA ARG A 15 -6.56 6.39 -6.48
C ARG A 15 -6.09 6.20 -5.04
N PHE A 16 -4.90 5.62 -4.88
CA PHE A 16 -4.28 5.44 -3.57
C PHE A 16 -4.14 6.78 -2.82
N ASN A 17 -3.58 7.79 -3.49
CA ASN A 17 -3.36 9.12 -2.93
C ASN A 17 -4.66 9.91 -2.66
N ARG A 18 -5.81 9.44 -3.18
CA ARG A 18 -7.16 9.98 -2.92
C ARG A 18 -7.97 9.11 -1.95
N TRP A 19 -7.31 8.16 -1.27
CA TRP A 19 -7.92 7.21 -0.34
C TRP A 19 -8.97 6.28 -0.95
N GLN A 20 -8.94 6.12 -2.28
CA GLN A 20 -9.75 5.16 -3.03
C GLN A 20 -9.03 3.80 -3.01
N PHE A 21 -8.81 3.28 -1.80
CA PHE A 21 -7.97 2.10 -1.59
C PHE A 21 -8.53 0.81 -2.22
N PRO A 22 -9.83 0.51 -2.17
CA PRO A 22 -10.39 -0.64 -2.87
C PRO A 22 -10.12 -0.59 -4.39
N GLU A 23 -10.28 0.58 -5.00
CA GLU A 23 -10.05 0.78 -6.42
C GLU A 23 -8.56 0.72 -6.77
N ALA A 24 -7.69 1.33 -5.95
CA ALA A 24 -6.25 1.26 -6.12
C ALA A 24 -5.76 -0.19 -6.05
N ARG A 25 -6.21 -0.95 -5.04
CA ARG A 25 -5.91 -2.37 -4.88
C ARG A 25 -6.31 -3.18 -6.11
N ASN A 26 -7.55 -3.02 -6.58
CA ASN A 26 -8.04 -3.78 -7.74
C ASN A 26 -7.20 -3.48 -8.98
N PHE A 27 -6.81 -2.22 -9.17
CA PHE A 27 -5.92 -1.82 -10.26
C PHE A 27 -4.54 -2.48 -10.16
N PHE A 28 -3.92 -2.47 -8.97
CA PHE A 28 -2.65 -3.16 -8.75
C PHE A 28 -2.75 -4.67 -8.96
N LYS A 29 -3.86 -5.30 -8.56
CA LYS A 29 -4.11 -6.73 -8.82
C LYS A 29 -4.27 -7.04 -10.30
N GLU A 30 -4.95 -6.18 -11.04
CA GLU A 30 -5.11 -6.33 -12.48
C GLU A 30 -3.76 -6.27 -13.19
N LEU A 31 -2.94 -5.26 -12.86
CA LEU A 31 -1.57 -5.17 -13.38
C LEU A 31 -0.73 -6.39 -12.96
N SER A 32 -0.83 -6.81 -11.70
CA SER A 32 -0.08 -7.96 -11.16
C SER A 32 -0.42 -9.25 -11.92
N SER A 33 -1.70 -9.47 -12.24
CA SER A 33 -2.14 -10.67 -12.97
C SER A 33 -1.56 -10.80 -14.39
N SER A 34 -1.06 -9.68 -14.92
CA SER A 34 -0.43 -9.61 -16.24
C SER A 34 1.09 -9.46 -16.18
N ALA A 35 1.68 -9.31 -14.99
CA ALA A 35 3.10 -9.14 -14.78
C ALA A 35 3.77 -10.46 -14.34
N ASP A 36 5.09 -10.53 -14.44
CA ASP A 36 5.88 -11.70 -14.05
C ASP A 36 7.01 -11.29 -13.08
N GLY A 37 7.43 -12.23 -12.22
CA GLY A 37 8.61 -12.07 -11.37
C GLY A 37 8.53 -10.88 -10.40
N SER A 38 9.58 -10.06 -10.37
CA SER A 38 9.69 -8.92 -9.46
C SER A 38 8.58 -7.88 -9.63
N ASP A 39 8.07 -7.68 -10.85
CA ASP A 39 6.98 -6.73 -11.11
C ASP A 39 5.67 -7.23 -10.50
N GLN A 40 5.37 -8.52 -10.66
CA GLN A 40 4.23 -9.14 -10.01
C GLN A 40 4.35 -9.03 -8.49
N GLU A 41 5.50 -9.39 -7.90
CA GLU A 41 5.73 -9.31 -6.46
C GLU A 41 5.55 -7.88 -5.92
N PHE A 42 6.07 -6.88 -6.64
CA PHE A 42 5.91 -5.48 -6.26
C PHE A 42 4.45 -5.04 -6.30
N LEU A 43 3.74 -5.36 -7.38
CA LEU A 43 2.32 -5.00 -7.57
C LEU A 43 1.41 -5.68 -6.54
N GLU A 44 1.69 -6.94 -6.19
CA GLU A 44 1.01 -7.62 -5.09
C GLU A 44 1.28 -6.92 -3.75
N ALA A 45 2.51 -6.49 -3.50
CA ALA A 45 2.88 -5.79 -2.27
C ALA A 45 2.16 -4.45 -2.13
N VAL A 46 2.10 -3.60 -3.16
CA VAL A 46 1.33 -2.34 -3.11
C VAL A 46 -0.19 -2.58 -3.06
N SER A 47 -0.68 -3.68 -3.66
CA SER A 47 -2.07 -4.12 -3.49
C SER A 47 -2.37 -4.49 -2.03
N ASP A 48 -1.49 -5.23 -1.35
CA ASP A 48 -1.64 -5.59 0.06
C ASP A 48 -1.64 -4.35 0.96
N VAL A 49 -0.81 -3.35 0.66
CA VAL A 49 -0.83 -2.06 1.36
C VAL A 49 -2.18 -1.35 1.18
N ALA A 50 -2.70 -1.29 -0.04
CA ALA A 50 -4.02 -0.71 -0.31
C ALA A 50 -5.15 -1.49 0.39
N GLU A 51 -5.11 -2.82 0.41
CA GLU A 51 -6.04 -3.65 1.18
C GLU A 51 -5.97 -3.33 2.68
N GLY A 52 -4.77 -3.09 3.23
CA GLY A 52 -4.62 -2.68 4.62
C GLY A 52 -5.37 -1.38 4.92
N PHE A 53 -5.17 -0.35 4.10
CA PHE A 53 -5.82 0.94 4.31
C PHE A 53 -7.32 0.94 4.01
N SER A 54 -7.84 0.01 3.18
CA SER A 54 -9.29 -0.08 2.95
C SER A 54 -10.07 -0.48 4.22
N LYS A 55 -9.40 -1.06 5.23
CA LYS A 55 -10.00 -1.51 6.50
C LYS A 55 -10.41 -0.39 7.46
N ILE A 56 -10.05 0.85 7.15
CA ILE A 56 -10.38 2.02 7.97
C ILE A 56 -11.87 2.38 7.88
N TRP A 57 -12.52 2.08 6.75
CA TRP A 57 -13.85 2.61 6.41
C TRP A 57 -15.04 1.77 6.91
N HIS A 58 -14.81 0.55 7.39
CA HIS A 58 -15.88 -0.29 7.93
C HIS A 58 -16.36 0.23 9.29
N LYS A 59 -17.62 -0.04 9.66
CA LYS A 59 -18.18 0.40 10.96
C LYS A 59 -17.42 -0.27 12.11
N GLY A 60 -16.65 0.52 12.85
CA GLY A 60 -15.71 0.03 13.89
C GLY A 60 -14.33 -0.37 13.35
N GLY A 61 -14.14 -0.35 12.03
CA GLY A 61 -12.92 -0.72 11.34
C GLY A 61 -12.51 -2.18 11.52
N GLU A 62 -11.49 -2.61 10.80
CA GLU A 62 -10.94 -3.97 10.93
C GLU A 62 -9.45 -3.91 11.27
N PRO A 63 -9.06 -3.49 12.50
CA PRO A 63 -7.65 -3.28 12.87
C PRO A 63 -6.80 -4.56 12.74
N HIS A 64 -7.38 -5.73 13.00
CA HIS A 64 -6.66 -7.00 12.83
C HIS A 64 -6.32 -7.26 11.36
N ALA A 65 -7.29 -7.06 10.45
CA ALA A 65 -7.08 -7.22 9.02
C ALA A 65 -6.12 -6.17 8.48
N MET A 66 -6.22 -4.92 8.95
CA MET A 66 -5.30 -3.84 8.60
C MET A 66 -3.85 -4.19 8.94
N VAL A 67 -3.59 -4.62 10.19
CA VAL A 67 -2.23 -5.02 10.61
C VAL A 67 -1.71 -6.19 9.79
N SER A 68 -2.55 -7.18 9.49
CA SER A 68 -2.15 -8.34 8.67
C SER A 68 -1.69 -7.91 7.27
N SER A 69 -2.53 -7.15 6.56
CA SER A 69 -2.24 -6.71 5.19
C SER A 69 -1.09 -5.71 5.11
N LEU A 70 -1.06 -4.71 6.01
CA LEU A 70 0.05 -3.75 6.07
C LEU A 70 1.37 -4.43 6.42
N SER A 71 1.40 -5.35 7.38
CA SER A 71 2.63 -6.07 7.73
C SER A 71 3.17 -6.89 6.57
N LYS A 72 2.29 -7.51 5.77
CA LYS A 72 2.67 -8.27 4.57
C LYS A 72 3.20 -7.33 3.48
N GLY A 73 2.42 -6.31 3.12
CA GLY A 73 2.77 -5.36 2.06
C GLY A 73 4.05 -4.59 2.35
N THR A 74 4.19 -4.02 3.55
CA THR A 74 5.38 -3.25 3.94
C THR A 74 6.65 -4.10 3.88
N LYS A 75 6.63 -5.32 4.46
CA LYS A 75 7.78 -6.23 4.44
C LYS A 75 8.18 -6.63 3.02
N SER A 76 7.21 -6.82 2.12
CA SER A 76 7.50 -7.12 0.72
C SER A 76 8.11 -5.92 0.00
N LEU A 77 7.63 -4.70 0.27
CA LEU A 77 8.13 -3.47 -0.36
C LEU A 77 9.58 -3.12 0.03
N GLU A 78 10.06 -3.52 1.20
CA GLU A 78 11.43 -3.27 1.65
C GLU A 78 12.48 -3.78 0.64
N LYS A 79 12.20 -4.89 -0.05
CA LYS A 79 13.09 -5.47 -1.09
C LYS A 79 13.31 -4.57 -2.30
N PHE A 80 12.39 -3.64 -2.54
CA PHE A 80 12.33 -2.79 -3.72
C PHE A 80 12.87 -1.37 -3.45
N THR A 81 13.30 -1.10 -2.21
CA THR A 81 13.91 0.18 -1.85
C THR A 81 15.29 0.35 -2.53
N PRO A 82 15.68 1.59 -2.90
CA PRO A 82 14.99 2.84 -2.65
C PRO A 82 13.89 3.16 -3.68
N ARG A 83 13.89 2.50 -4.85
CA ARG A 83 13.04 2.84 -6.00
C ARG A 83 12.74 1.59 -6.83
N TYR A 84 11.49 1.45 -7.28
CA TYR A 84 11.08 0.40 -8.21
C TYR A 84 9.89 0.84 -9.07
N LEU A 85 9.88 0.47 -10.36
CA LEU A 85 8.91 0.96 -11.36
C LEU A 85 8.69 2.48 -11.27
N GLU A 86 9.80 3.23 -11.16
CA GLU A 86 9.83 4.68 -11.01
C GLU A 86 9.11 5.24 -9.76
N ILE A 87 8.73 4.41 -8.80
CA ILE A 87 8.14 4.85 -7.53
C ILE A 87 9.24 4.97 -6.47
N GLU A 88 9.27 6.08 -5.75
CA GLU A 88 10.15 6.30 -4.60
C GLU A 88 9.61 5.58 -3.36
N LEU A 89 10.42 4.71 -2.77
CA LEU A 89 9.99 3.80 -1.69
C LEU A 89 10.68 4.05 -0.35
N THR A 90 11.78 4.81 -0.31
CA THR A 90 12.51 5.06 0.96
C THR A 90 11.62 5.71 2.02
N GLU A 91 11.05 6.88 1.73
CA GLU A 91 10.18 7.57 2.68
C GLU A 91 8.79 6.90 2.76
N PHE A 92 8.31 6.29 1.66
CA PHE A 92 7.05 5.56 1.66
C PHE A 92 7.06 4.40 2.67
N THR A 93 8.06 3.51 2.61
CA THR A 93 8.19 2.36 3.51
C THR A 93 8.42 2.77 4.97
N LYS A 94 9.17 3.84 5.20
CA LYS A 94 9.33 4.44 6.54
C LYS A 94 8.00 4.90 7.13
N HIS A 95 7.18 5.63 6.37
CA HIS A 95 5.84 6.03 6.81
C HIS A 95 4.87 4.85 6.92
N LEU A 96 5.00 3.82 6.08
CA LEU A 96 4.23 2.58 6.24
C LEU A 96 4.55 1.87 7.56
N ASN A 97 5.80 1.89 8.01
CA ASN A 97 6.17 1.36 9.33
C ASN A 97 5.52 2.17 10.47
N THR A 98 5.46 3.49 10.35
CA THR A 98 4.69 4.34 11.29
C THR A 98 3.20 3.98 11.29
N CYS A 99 2.60 3.81 10.10
CA CYS A 99 1.21 3.37 9.98
C CYS A 99 0.99 1.99 10.61
N LEU A 100 1.92 1.05 10.44
CA LEU A 100 1.81 -0.28 11.02
C LEU A 100 1.84 -0.24 12.56
N GLU A 101 2.67 0.61 13.16
CA GLU A 101 2.66 0.79 14.61
C GLU A 101 1.36 1.43 15.12
N GLU A 102 0.82 2.42 14.40
CA GLU A 102 -0.48 2.99 14.74
C GLU A 102 -1.62 1.98 14.61
N ALA A 103 -1.61 1.17 13.54
CA ALA A 103 -2.59 0.09 13.37
C ALA A 103 -2.49 -0.95 14.50
N LYS A 104 -1.27 -1.24 15.00
CA LYS A 104 -1.08 -2.12 16.17
C LYS A 104 -1.62 -1.49 17.45
N ARG A 105 -1.43 -0.19 17.66
CA ARG A 105 -2.03 0.56 18.79
C ARG A 105 -3.55 0.51 18.74
N TRP A 106 -4.12 0.77 17.57
CA TRP A 106 -5.56 0.69 17.35
C TRP A 106 -6.10 -0.73 17.63
N ARG A 107 -5.41 -1.76 17.13
CA ARG A 107 -5.77 -3.17 17.40
C ARG A 107 -5.75 -3.52 18.90
N ARG A 108 -4.84 -2.95 19.69
CA ARG A 108 -4.77 -3.17 21.14
C ARG A 108 -5.79 -2.35 21.93
N GLY A 109 -6.43 -1.37 21.31
CA GLY A 109 -7.31 -0.41 21.99
C GLY A 109 -6.57 0.74 22.65
N ASP A 110 -5.28 0.97 22.32
CA ASP A 110 -4.49 2.10 22.86
C ASP A 110 -4.95 3.44 22.25
N VAL A 111 -5.59 3.38 21.08
CA VAL A 111 -6.23 4.51 20.39
C VAL A 111 -7.61 4.06 19.89
N GLU A 112 -8.57 4.97 19.84
CA GLU A 112 -9.96 4.67 19.45
C GLU A 112 -10.09 4.44 17.94
N ILE A 113 -9.36 5.22 17.15
CA ILE A 113 -9.37 5.18 15.68
C ILE A 113 -7.94 5.28 15.14
N PHE A 114 -7.74 4.76 13.93
CA PHE A 114 -6.49 4.94 13.19
C PHE A 114 -6.36 6.38 12.66
N ASP A 115 -5.19 7.00 12.88
CA ASP A 115 -4.87 8.31 12.33
C ASP A 115 -4.55 8.23 10.82
N ARG A 116 -5.48 8.71 10.01
CA ARG A 116 -5.39 8.69 8.54
C ARG A 116 -4.39 9.70 7.98
N ASP A 117 -4.00 10.70 8.75
CA ASP A 117 -3.04 11.71 8.29
C ASP A 117 -1.62 11.12 8.19
N LEU A 118 -1.40 9.95 8.79
CA LEU A 118 -0.16 9.18 8.67
C LEU A 118 0.00 8.47 7.31
N ILE A 119 -1.08 8.30 6.54
CA ILE A 119 -1.06 7.48 5.33
C ILE A 119 -0.15 8.15 4.28
N PRO A 120 0.95 7.47 3.86
CA PRO A 120 1.87 8.05 2.89
C PRO A 120 1.28 8.10 1.49
N ARG A 121 1.92 8.86 0.61
CA ARG A 121 1.56 8.95 -0.81
C ARG A 121 2.54 8.16 -1.65
N LEU A 122 2.04 7.54 -2.71
CA LEU A 122 2.87 7.00 -3.77
C LEU A 122 3.35 8.15 -4.66
N GLU A 123 4.65 8.34 -4.71
CA GLU A 123 5.31 9.39 -5.47
C GLU A 123 6.21 8.77 -6.54
N PHE A 124 6.11 9.30 -7.75
CA PHE A 124 7.01 8.92 -8.83
C PHE A 124 8.28 9.74 -8.74
N ALA A 125 9.41 9.09 -9.00
CA ALA A 125 10.67 9.73 -9.21
C ALA A 125 10.60 10.73 -10.38
N ASP A 126 11.27 11.87 -10.18
CA ASP A 126 11.62 12.81 -11.25
C ASP A 126 12.73 12.26 -12.14
#